data_AF-A0A954FZW6-F1
#
_entry.id   AF-A0A954FZW6-F1
#
_cell.length_a   1.000
_cell.length_b   1.000
_cell.length_c   1.000
_cell.angle_alpha   90.00
_cell.angle_beta   90.00
_cell.angle_gamma   90.00
#
_symmetry.space_group_name_H-M   'P 1'
#
loop_
_entity.id
_entity.type
_entity.pdbx_description
1 polymer ?
#
loop_
_entity_poly.entity_id
_entity_poly.type
_entity_poly.pdbx_seq_one_letter_code
_entity_poly.pdbx_strand_id
1 'polypeptide(L)'
;MKKEASAATSLAAEFRLRRWARMHYVSSDQRKETWNPIVLDEMRMKDQEMREAEDNSMNARVSSMYVPLAPGVICRIDEAHEEASTPHILKMQDPATRYLRKLATELTED
;
A
#
# COMPACT_ATOMS: atom_id res chain seq x y z
N MET A 1 10.62 -28.40 15.29
CA MET A 1 9.87 -27.33 14.61
C MET A 1 10.64 -26.94 13.35
N LYS A 2 10.23 -27.43 12.17
CA LYS A 2 11.00 -27.26 10.92
C LYS A 2 10.57 -25.95 10.22
N LYS A 3 11.22 -24.84 10.56
CA LYS A 3 11.12 -23.54 9.87
C LYS A 3 12.34 -23.35 8.97
N GLU A 4 12.55 -24.23 7.99
CA GLU A 4 13.72 -24.15 7.09
C GLU A 4 13.30 -24.59 5.69
N ALA A 5 12.32 -23.91 5.09
CA ALA A 5 11.94 -24.15 3.70
C ALA A 5 11.30 -22.92 3.02
N SER A 6 11.42 -21.71 3.58
CA SER A 6 11.24 -20.48 2.80
C SER A 6 12.50 -20.25 1.96
N ALA A 7 12.83 -21.23 1.11
CA ALA A 7 13.87 -21.07 0.10
C ALA A 7 13.57 -19.77 -0.65
N ALA A 8 14.46 -18.79 -0.48
CA ALA A 8 14.36 -17.38 -0.86
C ALA A 8 13.44 -17.14 -2.05
N THR A 9 12.13 -17.11 -1.79
CA THR A 9 11.14 -16.93 -2.84
C THR A 9 11.15 -15.44 -3.06
N SER A 10 11.59 -15.00 -4.25
CA SER A 10 11.67 -13.57 -4.51
C SER A 10 10.32 -12.92 -4.25
N LEU A 11 10.33 -11.70 -3.72
CA LEU A 11 9.10 -10.98 -3.35
C LEU A 11 8.09 -10.95 -4.52
N ALA A 12 8.58 -10.82 -5.75
CA ALA A 12 7.76 -10.88 -6.95
C ALA A 12 7.09 -12.25 -7.17
N ALA A 13 7.78 -13.35 -6.89
CA ALA A 13 7.23 -14.69 -6.98
C ALA A 13 6.17 -14.94 -5.90
N GLU A 14 6.42 -14.46 -4.68
CA GLU A 14 5.44 -14.51 -3.60
C GLU A 14 4.15 -13.75 -3.97
N PHE A 15 4.25 -12.50 -4.45
CA PHE A 15 3.08 -11.74 -4.88
C PHE A 15 2.29 -12.42 -5.99
N ARG A 16 2.96 -13.08 -6.94
CA ARG A 16 2.29 -13.86 -7.98
C ARG A 16 1.52 -15.04 -7.40
N LEU A 17 2.12 -15.77 -6.46
CA LEU A 17 1.46 -16.88 -5.77
C LEU A 17 0.25 -16.42 -4.95
N ARG A 18 0.39 -15.33 -4.19
CA ARG A 18 -0.73 -14.73 -3.44
C ARG A 18 -1.85 -14.27 -4.36
N ARG A 19 -1.53 -13.60 -5.46
CA ARG A 19 -2.51 -13.19 -6.48
C ARG A 19 -3.24 -14.40 -7.06
N TRP A 20 -2.51 -15.45 -7.41
CA TRP A 20 -3.09 -16.69 -7.92
C TRP A 20 -4.02 -17.34 -6.88
N ALA A 21 -3.59 -17.42 -5.62
CA ALA A 21 -4.39 -17.98 -4.53
C ALA A 21 -5.72 -17.24 -4.33
N ARG A 22 -5.71 -15.90 -4.41
CA ARG A 22 -6.93 -15.08 -4.35
C ARG A 22 -7.88 -15.33 -5.52
N MET A 23 -7.35 -15.49 -6.73
CA MET A 23 -8.13 -15.75 -7.95
C MET A 23 -8.72 -17.16 -7.98
N HIS A 24 -7.96 -18.15 -7.51
CA HIS A 24 -8.34 -19.57 -7.51
C HIS A 24 -8.64 -20.08 -6.10
N TYR A 25 -9.39 -19.28 -5.35
CA TYR A 25 -9.73 -19.61 -3.98
C TYR A 25 -10.60 -20.88 -3.89
N VAL A 26 -10.29 -21.74 -2.92
CA VAL A 26 -11.07 -22.94 -2.59
C VAL A 26 -11.32 -23.02 -1.07
N SER A 27 -12.40 -23.67 -0.67
CA SER A 27 -12.71 -23.94 0.74
C SER A 27 -11.68 -24.87 1.39
N SER A 28 -11.64 -24.89 2.72
CA SER A 28 -10.69 -25.70 3.51
C SER A 28 -10.66 -27.17 3.10
N ASP A 29 -11.82 -27.73 2.80
CA ASP A 29 -12.01 -29.17 2.55
C ASP A 29 -11.42 -29.62 1.21
N GLN A 30 -11.20 -28.68 0.30
CA GLN A 30 -10.64 -28.93 -1.03
C GLN A 30 -9.13 -28.67 -1.10
N ARG A 31 -8.53 -28.16 -0.01
CA ARG A 31 -7.10 -27.83 0.03
C ARG A 31 -6.29 -29.09 0.24
N LYS A 32 -5.22 -29.22 -0.54
CA LYS A 32 -4.22 -30.26 -0.34
C LYS A 32 -3.07 -29.68 0.47
N GLU A 33 -2.65 -30.38 1.53
CA GLU A 33 -1.49 -29.99 2.35
C GLU A 33 -0.17 -29.95 1.55
N THR A 34 -0.15 -30.58 0.37
CA THR A 34 0.99 -30.57 -0.55
C THR A 34 1.13 -29.29 -1.36
N TRP A 35 0.19 -28.35 -1.24
CA TRP A 35 0.27 -27.06 -1.92
C TRP A 35 1.32 -26.13 -1.31
N ASN A 36 1.68 -25.09 -2.06
CA ASN A 36 2.66 -24.11 -1.61
C ASN A 36 2.15 -23.40 -0.34
N PRO A 37 2.99 -23.25 0.71
CA PRO A 37 2.58 -22.63 1.97
C PRO A 37 2.08 -21.18 1.80
N ILE A 38 2.65 -20.41 0.85
CA ILE A 38 2.19 -19.04 0.56
C ILE A 38 0.75 -19.04 0.07
N VAL A 39 0.37 -20.03 -0.75
CA VAL A 39 -0.99 -20.16 -1.27
C VAL A 39 -1.95 -20.55 -0.14
N LEU A 40 -1.57 -21.52 0.69
CA LEU A 40 -2.37 -21.96 1.83
C LEU A 40 -2.58 -20.84 2.86
N ASP A 41 -1.53 -20.08 3.15
CA ASP A 41 -1.59 -18.91 4.04
C ASP A 41 -2.51 -17.82 3.48
N GLU A 42 -2.37 -17.47 2.20
CA GLU A 42 -3.21 -16.46 1.55
C GLU A 42 -4.70 -16.89 1.49
N MET A 43 -4.98 -18.17 1.21
CA MET A 43 -6.36 -18.68 1.26
C MET A 43 -6.94 -18.63 2.66
N ARG A 44 -6.14 -18.91 3.70
CA ARG A 44 -6.55 -18.77 5.10
C ARG A 44 -6.82 -17.32 5.48
N MET A 45 -6.02 -16.37 4.99
CA MET A 45 -6.28 -14.94 5.17
C MET A 45 -7.61 -14.53 4.50
N LYS A 46 -7.86 -15.02 3.28
CA LYS A 46 -9.13 -14.77 2.58
C LYS A 46 -10.34 -15.36 3.32
N ASP A 47 -10.20 -16.53 3.95
CA ASP A 47 -11.27 -17.09 4.82
C ASP A 47 -11.61 -16.14 5.96
N GLN A 48 -10.58 -15.59 6.60
CA GLN A 48 -10.72 -14.65 7.71
C GLN A 48 -11.39 -13.35 7.24
N GLU A 49 -10.95 -12.79 6.12
CA GLU A 49 -11.57 -11.59 5.53
C GLU A 49 -13.06 -11.79 5.21
N MET A 50 -13.47 -12.98 4.73
CA MET A 50 -14.88 -13.27 4.48
C MET A 50 -15.69 -13.31 5.78
N ARG A 51 -15.15 -13.95 6.84
CA ARG A 51 -15.80 -13.95 8.17
C ARG A 51 -15.93 -12.54 8.73
N GLU A 52 -14.87 -11.75 8.64
CA GLU A 52 -14.88 -10.35 9.08
C GLU A 52 -15.87 -9.51 8.27
N ALA A 53 -16.00 -9.73 6.96
CA ALA A 53 -16.99 -9.04 6.14
C ALA A 53 -18.43 -9.41 6.53
N GLU A 54 -18.68 -10.67 6.90
CA GLU A 54 -19.98 -11.12 7.42
C GLU A 54 -20.30 -10.47 8.78
N ASP A 55 -19.35 -10.48 9.72
CA ASP A 55 -19.48 -9.86 11.04
C ASP A 55 -19.66 -8.34 10.92
N ASN A 56 -18.88 -7.70 10.06
CA ASN A 56 -18.95 -6.28 9.80
C ASN A 56 -20.22 -5.90 9.05
N SER A 57 -20.83 -6.79 8.26
CA SER A 57 -22.12 -6.56 7.61
C SER A 57 -23.25 -6.36 8.63
N MET A 58 -23.27 -7.10 9.74
CA MET A 58 -24.26 -6.86 10.79
C MET A 58 -23.96 -5.59 11.61
N ASN A 59 -22.71 -5.37 12.00
CA ASN A 59 -22.34 -4.22 12.83
C ASN A 59 -22.32 -2.88 12.07
N ALA A 60 -21.86 -2.87 10.81
CA ALA A 60 -21.83 -1.68 9.97
C ALA A 60 -23.20 -1.29 9.44
N ARG A 61 -24.12 -2.23 9.16
CA ARG A 61 -25.50 -1.88 8.74
C ARG A 61 -26.28 -1.18 9.85
N VAL A 62 -26.12 -1.62 11.10
CA VAL A 62 -26.78 -0.97 12.24
C VAL A 62 -26.20 0.42 12.47
N SER A 63 -24.90 0.61 12.27
CA SER A 63 -24.26 1.93 12.36
C SER A 63 -24.50 2.82 11.12
N SER A 64 -24.79 2.25 9.96
CA SER A 64 -25.01 2.94 8.67
C SER A 64 -26.42 3.51 8.50
N MET A 65 -27.37 3.18 9.39
CA MET A 65 -28.70 3.81 9.38
C MET A 65 -28.71 5.16 10.11
N TYR A 66 -27.63 5.50 10.82
CA TYR A 66 -27.47 6.79 11.46
C TYR A 66 -26.59 7.70 10.61
N VAL A 67 -27.23 8.53 9.78
CA VAL A 67 -26.57 9.67 9.14
C VAL A 67 -26.49 10.78 10.18
N PRO A 68 -25.29 11.20 10.63
CA PRO A 68 -25.17 12.35 11.51
C PRO A 68 -25.80 13.54 10.79
N LEU A 69 -26.83 14.15 11.40
CA LEU A 69 -27.37 15.42 10.92
C LEU A 69 -26.19 16.37 10.77
N ALA A 70 -26.14 17.09 9.63
CA ALA A 70 -25.07 18.04 9.36
C ALA A 70 -24.82 18.88 10.61
N PRO A 71 -23.56 19.03 11.06
CA PRO A 71 -23.27 19.80 12.26
C PRO A 71 -23.97 21.15 12.14
N GLY A 72 -24.80 21.50 13.13
CA GLY A 72 -25.58 22.75 13.14
C GLY A 72 -24.73 24.01 13.22
N VAL A 73 -23.41 23.86 13.11
CA VAL A 73 -22.41 24.92 13.19
C VAL A 73 -21.78 25.05 11.81
N ILE A 74 -22.03 26.18 11.17
CA ILE A 74 -21.34 26.58 9.95
C ILE A 74 -19.93 26.98 10.37
N CYS A 75 -18.96 26.07 10.22
CA CYS A 75 -17.55 26.46 10.31
C CYS A 75 -17.18 27.21 9.02
N ARG A 76 -16.74 28.46 9.16
CA ARG A 76 -16.22 29.23 8.02
C ARG A 76 -14.85 28.66 7.68
N ILE A 77 -14.75 28.00 6.53
CA ILE A 77 -13.50 27.41 6.02
C ILE A 77 -12.66 28.48 5.28
N ASP A 78 -13.17 29.71 5.19
CA ASP A 78 -12.59 30.79 4.40
C ASP A 78 -11.39 31.49 5.06
N GLU A 79 -10.79 30.92 6.11
CA GLU A 79 -9.53 31.45 6.60
C GLU A 79 -8.48 31.25 5.50
N ALA A 80 -7.83 32.35 5.10
CA ALA A 80 -6.84 32.30 4.03
C ALA A 80 -5.82 31.21 4.37
N HIS A 81 -5.72 30.20 3.51
CA HIS A 81 -4.70 29.18 3.66
C HIS A 81 -3.34 29.88 3.79
N GLU A 82 -2.57 29.59 4.85
CA GLU A 82 -1.19 30.02 4.88
C GLU A 82 -0.53 29.54 3.59
N GLU A 83 0.09 30.47 2.86
CA GLU A 83 0.76 30.16 1.59
C GLU A 83 1.80 29.08 1.88
N ALA A 84 1.48 27.84 1.53
CA ALA A 84 2.38 26.72 1.73
C ALA A 84 3.70 27.07 1.04
N SER A 85 4.80 27.01 1.80
CA SER A 85 6.14 27.23 1.26
C SER A 85 6.28 26.42 -0.01
N THR A 86 6.60 27.11 -1.11
CA THR A 86 6.77 26.47 -2.42
C THR A 86 7.56 25.16 -2.28
N PRO A 87 7.08 24.04 -2.84
CA PRO A 87 7.76 22.77 -2.70
C PRO A 87 9.21 22.93 -3.15
N HIS A 88 10.12 22.27 -2.45
CA HIS A 88 11.55 22.25 -2.78
C HIS A 88 11.75 21.44 -4.07
N ILE A 89 11.25 21.99 -5.18
CA ILE A 89 11.51 21.49 -6.52
C ILE A 89 12.97 21.84 -6.77
N LEU A 90 13.84 20.84 -6.57
CA LEU A 90 15.19 20.86 -7.09
C LEU A 90 15.08 21.14 -8.59
N LYS A 91 15.26 22.41 -8.98
CA LYS A 91 15.35 22.81 -10.37
C LYS A 91 16.48 21.97 -10.97
N MET A 92 16.13 21.00 -11.82
CA MET A 92 17.12 20.27 -12.60
C MET A 92 17.97 21.32 -13.31
N GLN A 93 19.24 21.40 -12.94
CA GLN A 93 20.16 22.34 -13.54
C GLN A 93 20.18 22.08 -15.04
N ASP A 94 19.88 23.12 -15.82
CA ASP A 94 20.00 23.11 -17.28
C ASP A 94 21.39 22.55 -17.65
N PRO A 95 21.53 21.61 -18.60
CA PRO A 95 22.81 20.94 -18.88
C PRO A 95 23.98 21.91 -19.12
N ALA A 96 23.70 23.10 -19.66
CA ALA A 96 24.68 24.17 -19.83
C ALA A 96 25.26 24.66 -18.49
N THR A 97 24.43 24.84 -17.46
CA THR A 97 24.87 25.26 -16.12
C THR A 97 25.68 24.18 -15.40
N ARG A 98 25.36 22.90 -15.65
CA ARG A 98 26.14 21.78 -15.12
C ARG A 98 27.55 21.74 -15.74
N TYR A 99 27.68 22.01 -17.04
CA TYR A 99 28.97 22.04 -17.73
C TYR A 99 29.87 23.19 -17.26
N LEU A 100 29.30 24.40 -17.15
CA LEU A 100 30.04 25.57 -16.65
C LEU A 100 30.54 25.39 -15.21
N ARG A 101 29.73 24.78 -14.32
CA ARG A 101 30.19 24.48 -12.97
C ARG A 101 31.35 23.48 -12.98
N LYS A 102 31.30 22.47 -13.86
CA LYS A 102 32.35 21.44 -13.98
C LYS A 102 33.68 22.04 -14.42
N LEU A 103 33.64 22.93 -15.42
CA LEU A 103 34.81 23.69 -15.85
C LEU A 103 35.34 24.63 -14.75
N ALA A 104 34.44 25.31 -14.02
CA ALA A 104 34.84 26.18 -12.93
C ALA A 104 35.56 25.40 -11.81
N THR A 105 35.09 24.21 -11.46
CA THR A 105 35.79 23.34 -10.48
C THR A 105 37.14 22.86 -10.99
N GLU A 106 37.27 22.54 -12.28
CA GLU A 106 38.55 22.12 -12.89
C GLU A 106 39.58 23.27 -12.95
N LEU A 107 39.13 24.52 -13.01
CA LEU A 107 39.98 25.72 -13.01
C LEU A 107 40.43 26.19 -11.61
N THR A 108 39.87 25.63 -10.55
CA THR A 108 40.20 26.04 -9.16
C THR A 108 41.11 25.02 -8.46
N GLU A 109 41.47 23.92 -9.12
CA GLU A 109 42.33 22.84 -8.60
C GLU A 109 43.74 22.84 -9.25
N ASP A 110 44.29 24.03 -9.54
CA ASP A 110 45.72 24.27 -9.85
C ASP A 110 46.29 25.38 -8.95
#